data_AF-A0A7C1PH36-F1
#
_entry.id   AF-A0A7C1PH36-F1
#
_cell.length_a   1.000
_cell.length_b   1.000
_cell.length_c   1.000
_cell.angle_alpha   90.00
_cell.angle_beta   90.00
_cell.angle_gamma   90.00
#
_symmetry.space_group_name_H-M   'P 1'
#
loop_
_entity.id
_entity.type
_entity.pdbx_description
1 polymer ?
#
loop_
_entity_poly.entity_id
_entity_poly.type
_entity_poly.pdbx_seq_one_letter_code
_entity_poly.pdbx_strand_id
1 'polypeptide(L)'
;KEVTASVSNFVPKPHTPYQWNGMQSREYFLWVGEYLRRRKRNRFVTIKQHDIETSLLEGILTRGDRRIAPALYKAWQRGARFDGWRECFRPHLWHQTFADLGIDVEFYRSRSRPLTERLPWDHIQVKKGRAYLQKEQERSVLQLQVLAQAVAANSSPSCGG
;
A
#
# COMPACT_ATOMS: atom_id res chain seq x y z
N LYS A 1 -2.18 27.96 15.22
CA LYS A 1 -2.98 27.34 14.13
C LYS A 1 -2.73 25.85 14.17
N GLU A 2 -3.78 25.03 14.16
CA GLU A 2 -3.66 23.57 14.09
C GLU A 2 -3.42 23.15 12.63
N VAL A 3 -2.53 22.18 12.41
CA VAL A 3 -2.16 21.66 11.08
C VAL A 3 -2.31 20.15 11.10
N THR A 4 -3.00 19.59 10.10
CA THR A 4 -3.09 18.13 9.94
C THR A 4 -2.03 17.66 8.94
N ALA A 5 -1.19 16.72 9.35
CA ALA A 5 -0.28 15.99 8.50
C ALA A 5 -0.91 14.64 8.13
N SER A 6 -1.30 14.50 6.86
CA SER A 6 -1.89 13.27 6.33
C SER A 6 -0.80 12.26 5.97
N VAL A 7 -0.97 11.01 6.41
CA VAL A 7 -0.05 9.91 6.16
C VAL A 7 -0.77 8.83 5.38
N SER A 8 -0.41 8.66 4.11
CA SER A 8 -0.99 7.63 3.25
C SER A 8 -0.22 6.32 3.39
N ASN A 9 -0.93 5.21 3.51
CA ASN A 9 -0.32 3.88 3.41
C ASN A 9 0.08 3.63 1.95
N PHE A 10 1.26 3.07 1.73
CA PHE A 10 1.73 2.79 0.37
C PHE A 10 0.96 1.61 -0.24
N VAL A 11 0.26 1.87 -1.36
CA VAL A 11 -0.49 0.87 -2.14
C VAL A 11 0.05 0.83 -3.57
N PRO A 12 0.66 -0.28 -4.02
CA PRO A 12 1.17 -0.41 -5.39
C PRO A 12 0.03 -0.37 -6.42
N LYS A 13 0.07 0.61 -7.33
CA LYS A 13 -0.99 0.82 -8.32
C LYS A 13 -0.59 0.35 -9.71
N PRO A 14 -1.50 -0.30 -10.46
CA PRO A 14 -1.33 -0.55 -11.89
C PRO A 14 -0.92 0.71 -12.65
N HIS A 15 -0.08 0.53 -13.66
CA HIS A 15 0.37 1.62 -14.55
C HIS A 15 1.14 2.74 -13.82
N THR A 16 1.69 2.45 -12.65
CA THR A 16 2.65 3.32 -11.96
C THR A 16 4.02 2.64 -11.92
N PRO A 17 5.12 3.39 -11.73
CA PRO A 17 6.44 2.79 -11.53
C PRO A 17 6.45 1.76 -10.39
N TYR A 18 5.60 1.95 -9.39
CA TYR A 18 5.54 1.13 -8.19
C TYR A 18 4.76 -0.19 -8.34
N GLN A 19 4.20 -0.49 -9.50
CA GLN A 19 3.31 -1.65 -9.71
C GLN A 19 3.96 -3.02 -9.43
N TRP A 20 5.30 -3.07 -9.42
CA TRP A 20 6.09 -4.26 -9.11
C TRP A 20 6.41 -4.40 -7.62
N ASN A 21 6.16 -3.40 -6.80
CA ASN A 21 6.45 -3.44 -5.37
C ASN A 21 5.42 -4.26 -4.59
N GLY A 22 5.85 -4.82 -3.47
CA GLY A 22 4.97 -5.34 -2.42
C GLY A 22 4.47 -4.23 -1.50
N MET A 23 3.29 -4.43 -0.92
CA MET A 23 2.75 -3.65 0.19
C MET A 23 3.18 -4.25 1.53
N GLN A 24 3.49 -3.40 2.51
CA GLN A 24 3.85 -3.81 3.86
C GLN A 24 2.67 -4.41 4.64
N SER A 25 2.94 -5.16 5.71
CA SER A 25 1.90 -5.84 6.50
C SER A 25 1.00 -4.88 7.29
N ARG A 26 -0.11 -5.39 7.80
CA ARG A 26 -1.01 -4.67 8.72
C ARG A 26 -0.25 -4.19 9.96
N GLU A 27 0.56 -5.08 10.53
CA GLU A 27 1.35 -4.86 11.74
C GLU A 27 2.35 -3.73 11.53
N TYR A 28 2.98 -3.70 10.34
CA TYR A 28 3.86 -2.60 9.96
C TYR A 28 3.11 -1.26 9.93
N PHE A 29 1.92 -1.18 9.30
CA PHE A 29 1.18 0.09 9.25
C PHE A 29 0.69 0.55 10.61
N LEU A 30 0.28 -0.37 11.50
CA LEU A 30 -0.05 -0.08 12.89
C LEU A 30 1.17 0.48 13.63
N TRP A 31 2.32 -0.17 13.49
CA TRP A 31 3.57 0.27 14.09
C TRP A 31 3.99 1.66 13.60
N VAL A 32 3.93 1.94 12.29
CA VAL A 32 4.26 3.25 11.72
C VAL A 32 3.34 4.34 12.29
N GLY A 33 2.02 4.09 12.32
CA GLY A 33 1.06 5.05 12.86
C GLY A 33 1.36 5.42 14.31
N GLU A 34 1.67 4.42 15.13
CA GLU A 34 2.03 4.63 16.53
C GLU A 34 3.37 5.34 16.67
N TYR A 35 4.37 4.92 15.90
CA TYR A 35 5.69 5.53 15.88
C TYR A 35 5.62 7.03 15.56
N LEU A 36 4.87 7.42 14.53
CA LEU A 36 4.71 8.82 14.12
C LEU A 36 4.01 9.65 15.19
N ARG A 37 2.95 9.10 15.82
CA ARG A 37 2.24 9.79 16.90
C ARG A 37 3.14 9.99 18.13
N ARG A 38 3.93 8.99 18.52
CA ARG A 38 4.88 9.06 19.65
C ARG A 38 6.04 10.02 19.41
N ARG A 39 6.55 10.11 18.17
CA ARG A 39 7.68 10.99 17.81
C ARG A 39 7.25 12.45 17.57
N LYS A 40 5.94 12.70 17.44
CA LYS A 40 5.40 14.05 17.25
C LYS A 40 5.73 14.94 18.47
N ARG A 41 6.59 15.93 18.26
CA ARG A 41 6.93 16.94 19.29
C ARG A 41 6.01 18.15 19.29
N ASN A 42 5.49 18.54 18.13
CA ASN A 42 4.67 19.73 18.00
C ASN A 42 3.19 19.43 18.32
N ARG A 43 2.68 20.04 19.41
CA ARG A 43 1.29 19.92 19.86
C ARG A 43 0.25 20.44 18.86
N PHE A 44 0.63 21.35 17.96
CA PHE A 44 -0.26 21.92 16.95
C PHE A 44 -0.36 21.07 15.68
N VAL A 45 0.40 19.97 15.59
CA VAL A 45 0.31 19.03 14.47
C VAL A 45 -0.60 17.88 14.87
N THR A 46 -1.50 17.46 13.98
CA THR A 46 -2.31 16.25 14.12
C THR A 46 -1.93 15.27 13.02
N ILE A 47 -1.57 14.04 13.37
CA ILE A 47 -1.22 12.99 12.40
C ILE A 47 -2.51 12.25 12.03
N LYS A 48 -2.87 12.25 10.75
CA LYS A 48 -4.02 11.50 10.22
C LYS A 48 -3.53 10.44 9.24
N GLN A 49 -3.47 9.19 9.70
CA GLN A 49 -3.14 8.05 8.84
C GLN A 49 -4.39 7.57 8.09
N HIS A 50 -4.21 7.17 6.83
CA HIS A 50 -5.24 6.47 6.07
C HIS A 50 -5.65 5.16 6.76
N ASP A 51 -6.92 4.80 6.63
CA ASP A 51 -7.47 3.59 7.22
C ASP A 51 -6.73 2.36 6.69
N ILE A 52 -6.23 1.54 7.63
CA ILE A 52 -5.38 0.40 7.32
C ILE A 52 -6.19 -0.68 6.61
N GLU A 53 -7.39 -0.99 7.09
CA GLU A 53 -8.23 -2.03 6.49
C GLU A 53 -8.62 -1.69 5.05
N THR A 54 -8.98 -0.42 4.81
CA THR A 54 -9.31 0.04 3.46
C THR A 54 -8.09 -0.08 2.55
N SER A 55 -6.92 0.33 3.05
CA SER A 55 -5.67 0.25 2.28
C SER A 55 -5.29 -1.21 1.96
N LEU A 56 -5.48 -2.14 2.90
CA LEU A 56 -5.21 -3.57 2.70
C LEU A 56 -6.13 -4.16 1.62
N LEU A 57 -7.43 -3.87 1.68
CA LEU A 57 -8.38 -4.30 0.65
C LEU A 57 -8.02 -3.70 -0.71
N GLU A 58 -7.70 -2.40 -0.74
CA GLU A 58 -7.28 -1.68 -1.93
C GLU A 58 -6.05 -2.33 -2.58
N GLY A 59 -5.06 -2.75 -1.78
CA GLY A 59 -3.87 -3.45 -2.24
C GLY A 59 -4.15 -4.82 -2.88
N ILE A 60 -5.21 -5.51 -2.46
CA ILE A 60 -5.66 -6.76 -3.09
C ILE A 60 -6.42 -6.46 -4.39
N LEU A 61 -7.45 -5.61 -4.33
CA LEU A 61 -8.34 -5.35 -5.46
C LEU A 61 -7.61 -4.66 -6.61
N THR A 62 -6.74 -3.70 -6.32
CA THR A 62 -5.99 -2.98 -7.36
C THR A 62 -4.95 -3.84 -8.06
N ARG A 63 -4.49 -4.93 -7.42
CA ARG A 63 -3.50 -5.87 -7.97
C ARG A 63 -4.15 -7.19 -8.42
N GLY A 64 -5.48 -7.25 -8.34
CA GLY A 64 -6.27 -8.44 -8.64
C GLY A 64 -6.26 -8.80 -10.11
N ASP A 65 -6.59 -10.06 -10.38
CA ASP A 65 -6.86 -10.55 -11.72
C ASP A 65 -8.23 -11.25 -11.75
N ARG A 66 -8.53 -11.97 -12.83
CA ARG A 66 -9.80 -12.69 -13.00
C ARG A 66 -10.17 -13.59 -11.81
N ARG A 67 -9.20 -14.08 -11.03
CA ARG A 67 -9.41 -14.92 -9.85
C ARG A 67 -9.97 -14.16 -8.65
N ILE A 68 -9.87 -12.82 -8.63
CA ILE A 68 -10.48 -11.96 -7.60
C ILE A 68 -11.96 -11.66 -7.91
N ALA A 69 -12.40 -11.82 -9.16
CA ALA A 69 -13.78 -11.51 -9.55
C ALA A 69 -14.86 -12.25 -8.73
N PRO A 70 -14.71 -13.56 -8.42
CA PRO A 70 -15.66 -14.26 -7.54
C PRO A 70 -15.74 -13.66 -6.13
N ALA A 71 -14.63 -13.11 -5.61
CA ALA A 71 -14.61 -12.48 -4.30
C ALA A 71 -15.39 -11.16 -4.27
N LEU A 72 -15.28 -10.34 -5.32
CA LEU A 72 -16.10 -9.13 -5.46
C LEU A 72 -17.59 -9.47 -5.41
N TYR A 73 -18.00 -10.47 -6.19
CA TYR A 73 -19.39 -10.90 -6.24
C TYR A 73 -19.87 -11.49 -4.90
N LYS A 74 -19.06 -12.35 -4.28
CA LYS A 74 -19.41 -12.98 -3.00
C LYS A 74 -19.44 -11.98 -1.84
N ALA A 75 -18.51 -11.03 -1.77
CA ALA A 75 -18.53 -9.95 -0.79
C ALA A 75 -19.80 -9.09 -0.96
N TRP A 76 -20.16 -8.79 -2.21
CA TRP A 76 -21.42 -8.11 -2.53
C TRP A 76 -22.65 -8.91 -2.04
N GLN A 77 -22.71 -10.22 -2.25
CA GLN A 77 -23.79 -11.06 -1.73
C GLN A 77 -23.86 -11.06 -0.19
N ARG A 78 -22.72 -10.93 0.49
CA ARG A 78 -22.65 -10.82 1.96
C ARG A 78 -22.97 -9.42 2.49
N GLY A 79 -23.27 -8.47 1.61
CA GLY A 79 -23.69 -7.11 1.99
C GLY A 79 -22.57 -6.06 1.99
N ALA A 80 -21.38 -6.34 1.43
CA ALA A 80 -20.35 -5.32 1.25
C ALA A 80 -20.84 -4.24 0.27
N ARG A 81 -20.96 -3.00 0.74
CA ARG A 81 -21.49 -1.85 -0.02
C ARG A 81 -20.83 -0.59 0.51
N PHE A 82 -20.58 0.37 -0.39
CA PHE A 82 -20.02 1.67 -0.02
C PHE A 82 -18.70 1.54 0.76
N ASP A 83 -17.86 0.55 0.42
CA ASP A 83 -16.60 0.25 1.15
C ASP A 83 -15.54 1.38 1.06
N GLY A 84 -15.77 2.40 0.24
CA GLY A 84 -14.97 3.62 0.18
C GLY A 84 -15.30 4.65 1.28
N TRP A 85 -16.42 4.49 1.99
CA TRP A 85 -16.81 5.32 3.12
C TRP A 85 -16.60 4.57 4.42
N ARG A 86 -15.83 5.16 5.34
CA ARG A 86 -15.37 4.49 6.55
C ARG A 86 -16.52 3.99 7.42
N GLU A 87 -17.62 4.72 7.45
CA GLU A 87 -18.82 4.41 8.25
C GLU A 87 -19.57 3.18 7.72
N CYS A 88 -19.41 2.88 6.42
CA CYS A 88 -20.06 1.76 5.75
C CYS A 88 -19.16 0.54 5.64
N PHE A 89 -17.85 0.73 5.74
CA PHE A 89 -16.87 -0.30 5.43
C PHE A 89 -16.88 -1.45 6.46
N ARG A 90 -17.10 -2.67 5.97
CA ARG A 90 -17.18 -3.90 6.77
C ARG A 90 -16.04 -4.86 6.40
N PRO A 91 -14.82 -4.69 6.93
CA PRO A 91 -13.65 -5.45 6.51
C PRO A 91 -13.80 -6.96 6.74
N HIS A 92 -14.52 -7.38 7.79
CA HIS A 92 -14.76 -8.80 8.09
C HIS A 92 -15.45 -9.56 6.94
N LEU A 93 -16.32 -8.89 6.16
CA LEU A 93 -17.00 -9.51 5.01
C LEU A 93 -15.98 -9.90 3.92
N TRP A 94 -14.98 -9.05 3.71
CA TRP A 94 -13.90 -9.29 2.76
C TRP A 94 -12.94 -10.36 3.26
N HIS A 95 -12.49 -10.28 4.51
CA HIS A 95 -11.61 -11.28 5.11
C HIS A 95 -12.21 -12.68 5.06
N GLN A 96 -13.49 -12.84 5.45
CA GLN A 96 -14.19 -14.11 5.35
C GLN A 96 -14.38 -14.55 3.90
N THR A 97 -14.69 -13.63 2.99
CA THR A 97 -14.85 -13.98 1.57
C THR A 97 -13.56 -14.50 0.96
N PHE A 98 -12.43 -13.87 1.24
CA PHE A 98 -11.13 -14.35 0.75
C PHE A 98 -10.78 -15.71 1.36
N ALA A 99 -11.01 -15.91 2.66
CA ALA A 99 -10.77 -17.18 3.33
C ALA A 99 -11.62 -18.32 2.73
N ASP A 100 -12.93 -18.11 2.59
CA ASP A 100 -13.86 -19.14 2.08
C ASP A 100 -13.60 -19.51 0.62
N LEU A 101 -13.05 -18.59 -0.17
CA LEU A 101 -12.68 -18.83 -1.57
C LEU A 101 -11.24 -19.32 -1.72
N GLY A 102 -10.49 -19.50 -0.63
CA GLY A 102 -9.08 -19.93 -0.68
C GLY A 102 -8.17 -18.93 -1.38
N ILE A 103 -8.47 -17.63 -1.31
CA ILE A 103 -7.67 -16.58 -1.94
C ILE A 103 -6.46 -16.27 -1.07
N ASP A 104 -5.27 -16.50 -1.64
CA ASP A 104 -4.01 -16.06 -1.04
C ASP A 104 -3.89 -14.52 -1.15
N VAL A 105 -4.24 -13.83 -0.08
CA VAL A 105 -4.18 -12.36 0.00
C VAL A 105 -2.75 -11.82 -0.09
N GLU A 106 -1.76 -12.57 0.39
CA GLU A 106 -0.36 -12.15 0.40
C GLU A 106 0.27 -12.21 -0.99
N PHE A 107 -0.14 -13.21 -1.79
CA PHE A 107 0.21 -13.28 -3.22
C PHE A 107 -0.14 -11.99 -3.97
N TYR A 108 -1.31 -11.40 -3.69
CA TYR A 108 -1.75 -10.16 -4.33
C TYR A 108 -1.13 -8.92 -3.69
N ARG A 109 -1.01 -8.89 -2.37
CA ARG A 109 -0.71 -7.68 -1.60
C ARG A 109 0.78 -7.47 -1.33
N SER A 110 1.47 -8.45 -0.77
CA SER A 110 2.82 -8.27 -0.21
C SER A 110 3.95 -8.76 -1.11
N ARG A 111 3.65 -9.59 -2.11
CA ARG A 111 4.64 -10.05 -3.07
C ARG A 111 5.18 -8.92 -3.95
N SER A 112 6.51 -8.77 -3.98
CA SER A 112 7.21 -8.03 -5.04
C SER A 112 7.26 -8.87 -6.31
N ARG A 113 7.01 -8.25 -7.46
CA ARG A 113 6.95 -8.91 -8.77
C ARG A 113 8.21 -8.58 -9.56
N PRO A 114 8.86 -9.53 -10.25
CA PRO A 114 9.98 -9.20 -11.12
C PRO A 114 9.53 -8.33 -12.29
N LEU A 115 10.43 -7.48 -12.80
CA LEU A 115 10.15 -6.59 -13.95
C LEU A 115 9.84 -7.37 -15.24
N THR A 116 10.11 -8.67 -15.28
CA THR A 116 9.79 -9.59 -16.39
C THR A 116 8.41 -10.24 -16.24
N GLU A 117 7.75 -10.14 -15.08
CA GLU A 117 6.44 -10.75 -14.87
C GLU A 117 5.37 -10.08 -15.74
N ARG A 118 4.55 -10.88 -16.42
CA ARG A 118 3.36 -10.40 -17.11
C ARG A 118 2.28 -10.05 -16.09
N LEU A 119 1.88 -8.79 -16.07
CA LEU A 119 0.91 -8.25 -15.12
C LEU A 119 -0.52 -8.42 -15.64
N PRO A 120 -1.52 -8.60 -14.76
CA PRO A 120 -2.91 -8.77 -15.17
C PRO A 120 -3.45 -7.63 -16.06
N TRP A 121 -2.97 -6.41 -15.84
CA TRP A 121 -3.37 -5.20 -16.57
C TRP A 121 -2.46 -4.84 -17.75
N ASP A 122 -1.45 -5.66 -18.10
CA ASP A 122 -0.53 -5.36 -19.22
C ASP A 122 -1.25 -5.27 -20.57
N HIS A 123 -2.46 -5.83 -20.68
CA HIS A 123 -3.28 -5.74 -21.89
C HIS A 123 -3.96 -4.36 -22.06
N ILE A 124 -3.92 -3.50 -21.04
CA ILE A 124 -4.48 -2.15 -21.06
C ILE A 124 -3.36 -1.17 -21.44
N GLN A 125 -3.55 -0.47 -22.56
CA GLN A 125 -2.60 0.53 -23.01
C GLN A 125 -2.80 1.84 -22.24
N VAL A 126 -1.69 2.39 -21.72
CA VAL A 126 -1.63 3.70 -21.09
C VAL A 126 -0.63 4.58 -21.82
N LYS A 127 -0.79 5.91 -21.75
CA LYS A 127 0.08 6.90 -22.43
C LYS A 127 1.57 6.65 -22.17
N LYS A 128 1.91 6.19 -20.97
CA LYS A 128 3.27 5.83 -20.57
C LYS A 128 3.41 4.31 -20.61
N GLY A 129 4.08 3.79 -21.63
CA GLY A 129 4.25 2.34 -21.81
C GLY A 129 5.13 1.66 -20.74
N ARG A 130 5.15 0.33 -20.75
CA ARG A 130 5.87 -0.50 -19.76
C ARG A 130 7.35 -0.13 -19.62
N ALA A 131 8.05 0.06 -20.75
CA ALA A 131 9.48 0.40 -20.75
C ALA A 131 9.77 1.71 -19.99
N TYR A 132 8.88 2.70 -20.12
CA TYR A 132 9.00 3.94 -19.35
C TYR A 132 8.81 3.67 -17.85
N LEU A 133 7.79 2.90 -17.46
CA LEU A 133 7.53 2.59 -16.06
C LEU A 133 8.67 1.78 -15.41
N GLN A 134 9.30 0.87 -16.14
CA GLN A 134 10.47 0.11 -15.67
C GLN A 134 11.65 1.06 -15.37
N LYS A 135 11.95 1.99 -16.28
CA LYS A 135 13.00 3.00 -16.07
C LYS A 135 12.73 3.89 -14.86
N GLU A 136 11.48 4.32 -14.67
CA GLU A 136 11.09 5.12 -13.51
C GLU A 136 11.14 4.33 -12.20
N GLN A 137 10.87 3.03 -12.24
CA GLN A 137 11.02 2.14 -11.09
C GLN A 137 12.48 2.02 -10.66
N GLU A 138 13.39 1.79 -11.61
CA GLU A 138 14.84 1.74 -11.35
C GLU A 138 15.34 3.05 -10.72
N ARG A 139 14.93 4.20 -11.28
CA ARG A 139 15.23 5.53 -10.72
C ARG A 139 14.71 5.68 -9.29
N SER A 140 13.48 5.23 -9.03
CA SER A 140 12.87 5.31 -7.70
C SER A 140 13.63 4.47 -6.67
N VAL A 141 14.07 3.26 -7.04
CA VAL A 141 14.85 2.38 -6.16
C VAL A 141 16.20 2.99 -5.82
N LEU A 142 16.89 3.59 -6.81
CA LEU A 142 18.16 4.29 -6.58
C LEU A 142 17.99 5.47 -5.63
N GLN A 143 16.94 6.29 -5.83
CA GLN A 143 16.65 7.42 -4.94
C GLN A 143 16.36 6.97 -3.50
N LEU A 144 15.61 5.86 -3.33
CA LEU A 144 15.35 5.29 -2.01
C LEU A 144 16.63 4.84 -1.30
N GLN A 145 17.58 4.25 -2.02
CA GLN A 145 18.88 3.86 -1.46
C GLN A 145 19.69 5.07 -0.98
N VAL A 146 19.75 6.13 -1.79
CA VAL A 146 20.43 7.38 -1.43
C VAL A 146 19.80 8.00 -0.18
N LEU A 147 18.47 8.06 -0.10
CA LEU A 147 17.76 8.58 1.07
C LEU A 147 18.02 7.73 2.32
N ALA A 148 17.99 6.40 2.19
CA ALA A 148 18.26 5.50 3.31
C ALA A 148 19.68 5.67 3.86
N GLN A 149 20.67 5.82 2.99
CA GLN A 149 22.06 6.08 3.37
C GLN A 149 22.21 7.44 4.08
N ALA A 150 21.53 8.48 3.59
CA ALA A 150 21.56 9.80 4.21
C ALA A 150 20.94 9.79 5.63
N VAL A 151 19.85 9.05 5.84
CA VAL A 151 19.25 8.87 7.18
C VAL A 151 20.19 8.12 8.11
N ALA A 152 20.82 7.04 7.62
CA ALA A 152 21.78 6.26 8.41
C ALA A 152 23.00 7.09 8.85
N ALA A 153 23.55 7.92 7.95
CA ALA A 153 24.67 8.81 8.25
C ALA A 153 24.33 9.84 9.35
N ASN A 154 23.11 10.39 9.31
CA ASN A 154 22.61 11.37 10.28
C ASN A 154 22.22 10.77 11.65
N SER A 155 22.16 9.44 11.76
CA SER A 155 21.90 8.73 13.04
C SER A 155 23.16 8.33 13.80
N SER A 156 24.35 8.72 13.33
CA SER A 156 25.59 8.57 14.09
C SER A 156 25.54 9.43 15.36
N PRO A 157 25.84 8.90 16.56
CA PRO A 157 25.83 9.71 17.76
C PRO A 157 26.91 10.78 17.64
N SER A 158 26.51 12.04 17.78
CA SER A 158 27.45 13.10 18.09
C SER A 158 28.19 12.72 19.37
N CYS A 159 29.42 12.23 19.25
CA CYS A 159 30.36 12.22 20.35
C CYS A 159 30.60 13.66 20.78
N GLY A 160 29.99 14.07 21.88
CA GLY A 160 30.42 15.18 22.73
C GLY A 160 30.44 14.63 24.16
N GLY A 161 31.51 14.71 24.93
CA GLY A 161 32.49 15.80 24.98
C GLY A 161 32.08 16.71 26.11
#